data_AF-A0A0U3F4F3-F1
#
_entry.id   AF-A0A0U3F4F3-F1
#
_cell.length_a   1.000
_cell.length_b   1.000
_cell.length_c   1.000
_cell.angle_alpha   90.00
_cell.angle_beta   90.00
_cell.angle_gamma   90.00
#
_symmetry.space_group_name_H-M   'P 1'
#
loop_
_entity.id
_entity.type
_entity.pdbx_description
1 polymer ?
#
loop_
_entity_poly.entity_id
_entity_poly.type
_entity_poly.pdbx_seq_one_letter_code
_entity_poly.pdbx_strand_id
1 'polypeptide(L)'
;MNGLISIVERIENKKTRNGVFQEAFNIYKEKKDDILNIIGKLIEGVPISKEELELGIKTLVIDPQYFFTKKIVIMTPIGFYLLRGYSPEEVYSVPGTILLEGEELFLNSIVMDYHEYLFGYLLENITGGDTALFTPCSKVKPYRDSFMYRKIEAIINKYGVDVWRFVVSEPLVIVPRFFDIYYPAAHYDYPPEKLTENEIEIYVRLLRKALGILMNKFEKFIYTLPKKHRAIFEEAIKDLELNIHYNPYNVYYFPKLKNLLVSMAI
;
A
#
# COMPACT_ATOMS: atom_id res chain seq x y z
N MET A 1 19.08 -16.39 -2.39
CA MET A 1 18.51 -15.55 -1.30
C MET A 1 19.24 -14.22 -1.09
N ASN A 2 20.57 -14.17 -0.92
CA ASN A 2 21.29 -12.89 -0.69
C ASN A 2 21.03 -11.83 -1.77
N GLY A 3 20.93 -12.23 -3.04
CA GLY A 3 20.61 -11.31 -4.14
C GLY A 3 19.16 -10.82 -4.21
N LEU A 4 18.24 -11.37 -3.39
CA LEU A 4 16.85 -10.89 -3.30
C LEU A 4 16.68 -9.95 -2.10
N ILE A 5 17.45 -10.15 -1.03
CA ILE A 5 17.53 -9.20 0.09
C ILE A 5 18.02 -7.84 -0.43
N SER A 6 18.97 -7.84 -1.37
CA SER A 6 19.44 -6.61 -1.99
C SER A 6 18.34 -5.89 -2.80
N ILE A 7 17.32 -6.57 -3.30
CA ILE A 7 16.18 -5.91 -3.98
C ILE A 7 15.41 -5.04 -2.99
N VAL A 8 15.13 -5.55 -1.78
CA VAL A 8 14.44 -4.79 -0.73
C VAL A 8 15.22 -3.52 -0.39
N GLU A 9 16.51 -3.64 -0.13
CA GLU A 9 17.38 -2.50 0.20
C GLU A 9 17.42 -1.46 -0.93
N ARG A 10 17.49 -1.93 -2.18
CA ARG A 10 17.52 -1.06 -3.37
C ARG A 10 16.18 -0.36 -3.63
N ILE A 11 15.05 -1.00 -3.32
CA ILE A 11 13.71 -0.40 -3.39
C ILE A 11 13.55 0.69 -2.34
N GLU A 12 14.01 0.44 -1.11
CA GLU A 12 13.98 1.44 -0.03
C GLU A 12 14.82 2.67 -0.37
N ASN A 13 15.99 2.45 -1.00
CA ASN A 13 16.89 3.52 -1.36
C ASN A 13 16.44 4.28 -2.62
N LYS A 14 16.01 5.53 -2.43
CA LYS A 14 15.57 6.45 -3.50
C LYS A 14 16.53 6.55 -4.69
N LYS A 15 17.85 6.45 -4.47
CA LYS A 15 18.85 6.57 -5.55
C LYS A 15 18.88 5.35 -6.47
N THR A 16 18.47 4.19 -5.98
CA THR A 16 18.55 2.91 -6.70
C THR A 16 17.19 2.36 -7.12
N ARG A 17 16.11 2.83 -6.49
CA ARG A 17 14.73 2.38 -6.71
C ARG A 17 14.34 2.33 -8.19
N ASN A 18 14.64 3.39 -8.94
CA ASN A 18 14.29 3.49 -10.35
C ASN A 18 14.95 2.38 -11.19
N GLY A 19 16.21 2.05 -10.87
CA GLY A 19 16.92 0.96 -11.52
C GLY A 19 16.26 -0.39 -11.28
N VAL A 20 15.67 -0.62 -10.10
CA VAL A 20 14.93 -1.86 -9.79
C VAL A 20 13.68 -1.98 -10.67
N PHE A 21 12.90 -0.92 -10.83
CA PHE A 21 11.71 -0.93 -11.70
C PHE A 21 12.08 -1.15 -13.17
N GLN A 22 13.16 -0.52 -13.64
CA GLN A 22 13.66 -0.71 -15.00
C GLN A 22 14.17 -2.15 -15.24
N GLU A 23 14.88 -2.72 -14.28
CA GLU A 23 15.31 -4.13 -14.31
C GLU A 23 14.11 -5.07 -14.34
N ALA A 24 13.13 -4.85 -13.46
CA ALA A 24 11.91 -5.64 -13.40
C ALA A 24 11.15 -5.61 -14.74
N PHE A 25 11.01 -4.44 -15.36
CA PHE A 25 10.38 -4.29 -16.67
C PHE A 25 11.15 -5.02 -17.78
N ASN A 26 12.48 -4.95 -17.76
CA ASN A 26 13.30 -5.65 -18.75
C ASN A 26 13.14 -7.16 -18.63
N ILE A 27 13.18 -7.70 -17.41
CA ILE A 27 12.93 -9.12 -17.15
C ILE A 27 11.51 -9.49 -17.60
N TYR A 28 10.51 -8.63 -17.33
CA TYR A 28 9.14 -8.87 -17.77
C TYR A 28 9.02 -9.04 -19.29
N LYS A 29 9.66 -8.17 -20.07
CA LYS A 29 9.64 -8.28 -21.54
C LYS A 29 10.22 -9.61 -22.04
N GLU A 30 11.27 -10.10 -21.40
CA GLU A 30 11.93 -11.36 -21.78
C GLU A 30 11.16 -12.60 -21.31
N LYS A 31 10.37 -12.49 -20.24
CA LYS A 31 9.74 -13.60 -19.52
C LYS A 31 8.23 -13.43 -19.35
N LYS A 32 7.59 -12.73 -20.29
CA LYS A 32 6.17 -12.34 -20.20
C LYS A 32 5.26 -13.53 -19.89
N ASP A 33 5.35 -14.60 -20.67
CA ASP A 33 4.44 -15.75 -20.53
C ASP A 33 4.63 -16.48 -19.20
N ASP A 34 5.88 -16.65 -18.76
CA ASP A 34 6.20 -17.22 -17.44
C ASP A 34 5.58 -16.39 -16.31
N ILE A 35 5.65 -15.06 -16.42
CA ILE A 35 5.13 -14.13 -15.41
C ILE A 35 3.60 -14.13 -15.40
N LEU A 36 2.95 -14.15 -16.56
CA LEU A 36 1.49 -14.25 -16.64
C LEU A 36 1.00 -15.59 -16.06
N ASN A 37 1.74 -16.68 -16.28
CA ASN A 37 1.46 -17.96 -15.64
C ASN A 37 1.61 -17.90 -14.11
N ILE A 38 2.65 -17.23 -13.59
CA ILE A 38 2.82 -17.00 -12.15
C ILE A 38 1.61 -16.21 -11.59
N ILE A 39 1.18 -15.15 -12.27
CA ILE A 39 0.03 -14.35 -11.86
C ILE A 39 -1.24 -15.20 -11.79
N GLY A 40 -1.49 -16.01 -12.83
CA GLY A 40 -2.63 -16.94 -12.86
C GLY A 40 -2.63 -17.89 -11.65
N LYS A 41 -1.49 -18.52 -11.36
CA LYS A 41 -1.34 -19.40 -10.19
C LYS A 41 -1.61 -18.69 -8.87
N LEU A 42 -1.12 -17.46 -8.70
CA LEU A 42 -1.34 -16.68 -7.48
C LEU A 42 -2.82 -16.36 -7.24
N ILE A 43 -3.59 -16.15 -8.31
CA ILE A 43 -5.04 -15.88 -8.23
C ILE A 43 -5.83 -17.16 -7.95
N GLU A 44 -5.44 -18.26 -8.57
CA GLU A 44 -6.07 -19.57 -8.37
C GLU A 44 -5.67 -20.23 -7.05
N GLY A 45 -4.76 -19.63 -6.27
CA GLY A 45 -4.22 -20.21 -5.04
C GLY A 45 -3.35 -21.44 -5.28
N VAL A 46 -2.81 -21.59 -6.49
CA VAL A 46 -1.96 -22.71 -6.89
C VAL A 46 -0.53 -22.46 -6.38
N PRO A 47 0.12 -23.45 -5.73
CA PRO A 47 1.49 -23.32 -5.30
C PRO A 47 2.45 -22.98 -6.45
N ILE A 48 3.37 -22.05 -6.19
CA ILE A 48 4.45 -21.71 -7.10
C ILE A 48 5.75 -22.37 -6.67
N SER A 49 6.57 -22.76 -7.65
CA SER A 49 7.92 -23.27 -7.42
C SER A 49 8.84 -22.17 -6.86
N LYS A 50 10.02 -22.58 -6.39
CA LYS A 50 11.02 -21.64 -5.90
C LYS A 50 11.50 -20.72 -7.03
N GLU A 51 11.71 -21.26 -8.22
CA GLU A 51 12.15 -20.53 -9.40
C GLU A 51 11.11 -19.49 -9.82
N GLU A 52 9.82 -19.85 -9.79
CA GLU A 52 8.70 -18.94 -10.03
C GLU A 52 8.61 -17.83 -8.98
N LEU A 53 8.81 -18.15 -7.71
CA LEU A 53 8.87 -17.15 -6.64
C LEU A 53 10.02 -16.17 -6.84
N GLU A 54 11.22 -16.67 -7.18
CA GLU A 54 12.37 -15.80 -7.45
C GLU A 54 12.13 -14.89 -8.67
N LEU A 55 11.50 -15.41 -9.72
CA LEU A 55 11.14 -14.63 -10.91
C LEU A 55 10.08 -13.57 -10.57
N GLY A 56 9.00 -13.95 -9.88
CA GLY A 56 7.94 -13.03 -9.47
C GLY A 56 8.42 -11.90 -8.56
N ILE A 57 9.39 -12.18 -7.68
CA ILE A 57 10.04 -11.14 -6.87
C ILE A 57 10.90 -10.21 -7.73
N LYS A 58 11.71 -10.75 -8.65
CA LYS A 58 12.58 -9.95 -9.53
C LYS A 58 11.77 -9.04 -10.47
N THR A 59 10.57 -9.46 -10.84
CA THR A 59 9.65 -8.70 -11.69
C THR A 59 8.68 -7.86 -10.88
N LEU A 60 8.80 -7.84 -9.55
CA LEU A 60 7.92 -7.11 -8.62
C LEU A 60 6.43 -7.48 -8.74
N VAL A 61 6.10 -8.60 -9.36
CA VAL A 61 4.74 -9.16 -9.37
C VAL A 61 4.40 -9.77 -8.01
N ILE A 62 5.42 -10.26 -7.28
CA ILE A 62 5.33 -10.66 -5.88
C ILE A 62 6.08 -9.61 -5.06
N ASP A 63 5.48 -9.12 -3.98
CA ASP A 63 6.11 -8.08 -3.18
C ASP A 63 7.34 -8.62 -2.41
N PRO A 64 8.56 -8.12 -2.66
CA PRO A 64 9.75 -8.58 -1.96
C PRO A 64 9.67 -8.29 -0.45
N GLN A 65 9.11 -7.15 -0.06
CA GLN A 65 9.16 -6.71 1.34
C GLN A 65 8.25 -7.57 2.22
N TYR A 66 7.01 -7.83 1.79
CA TYR A 66 6.10 -8.77 2.43
C TYR A 66 6.71 -10.16 2.54
N PHE A 67 7.32 -10.66 1.46
CA PHE A 67 7.95 -11.97 1.48
C PHE A 67 9.09 -12.03 2.51
N PHE A 68 10.00 -11.05 2.52
CA PHE A 68 11.14 -11.11 3.44
C PHE A 68 10.76 -10.84 4.90
N THR A 69 9.83 -9.91 5.14
CA THR A 69 9.44 -9.48 6.50
C THR A 69 8.36 -10.36 7.14
N LYS A 70 7.38 -10.82 6.36
CA LYS A 70 6.21 -11.56 6.87
C LYS A 70 6.14 -13.01 6.37
N LYS A 71 7.01 -13.42 5.45
CA LYS A 71 6.98 -14.76 4.80
C LYS A 71 5.70 -15.04 4.03
N ILE A 72 5.05 -13.98 3.55
CA ILE A 72 3.81 -14.05 2.78
C ILE A 72 4.14 -13.81 1.31
N VAL A 73 3.68 -14.71 0.46
CA VAL A 73 3.67 -14.50 -0.99
C VAL A 73 2.39 -13.75 -1.32
N ILE A 74 2.54 -12.50 -1.73
CA ILE A 74 1.41 -11.65 -2.10
C ILE A 74 1.68 -11.02 -3.46
N MET A 75 0.70 -11.14 -4.37
CA MET A 75 0.73 -10.42 -5.63
C MET A 75 0.70 -8.91 -5.34
N THR A 76 1.45 -8.12 -6.11
CA THR A 76 1.42 -6.65 -6.07
C THR A 76 0.35 -6.11 -7.01
N PRO A 77 0.01 -4.81 -6.92
CA PRO A 77 -0.75 -4.15 -7.97
C PRO A 77 -0.18 -4.37 -9.37
N ILE A 78 1.16 -4.41 -9.54
CA ILE A 78 1.79 -4.66 -10.85
C ILE A 78 1.24 -5.95 -11.48
N GLY A 79 1.23 -7.07 -10.74
CA GLY A 79 0.69 -8.33 -11.25
C GLY A 79 -0.78 -8.23 -11.65
N PHE A 80 -1.59 -7.55 -10.84
CA PHE A 80 -3.01 -7.37 -11.11
C PHE A 80 -3.28 -6.53 -12.38
N TYR A 81 -2.60 -5.41 -12.55
CA TYR A 81 -2.78 -4.55 -13.74
C TYR A 81 -2.25 -5.22 -15.02
N LEU A 82 -1.16 -5.98 -14.94
CA LEU A 82 -0.68 -6.76 -16.09
C LEU A 82 -1.70 -7.80 -16.54
N LEU A 83 -2.36 -8.50 -15.59
CA LEU A 83 -3.43 -9.44 -15.91
C LEU A 83 -4.64 -8.75 -16.58
N ARG A 84 -4.95 -7.52 -16.14
CA ARG A 84 -6.02 -6.70 -16.72
C ARG A 84 -5.67 -6.14 -18.11
N GLY A 85 -4.45 -6.39 -18.60
CA GLY A 85 -4.01 -5.98 -19.93
C GLY A 85 -3.55 -4.52 -20.02
N TYR A 86 -3.23 -3.88 -18.88
CA TYR A 86 -2.63 -2.54 -18.89
C TYR A 86 -1.22 -2.55 -19.48
N SER A 87 -0.78 -1.40 -19.99
CA SER A 87 0.55 -1.25 -20.57
C SER A 87 1.63 -1.54 -19.53
N PRO A 88 2.56 -2.48 -19.80
CA PRO A 88 3.70 -2.72 -18.93
C PRO A 88 4.56 -1.46 -18.70
N GLU A 89 4.67 -0.58 -19.69
CA GLU A 89 5.40 0.68 -19.58
C GLU A 89 4.79 1.61 -18.52
N GLU A 90 3.46 1.66 -18.43
CA GLU A 90 2.75 2.43 -17.40
C GLU A 90 2.88 1.77 -16.02
N VAL A 91 2.64 0.46 -15.95
CA VAL A 91 2.63 -0.30 -14.70
C VAL A 91 4.02 -0.32 -14.04
N TYR A 92 5.09 -0.40 -14.83
CA TYR A 92 6.48 -0.35 -14.36
C TYR A 92 7.08 1.06 -14.37
N SER A 93 6.29 2.09 -14.64
CA SER A 93 6.79 3.47 -14.67
C SER A 93 7.47 3.86 -13.36
N VAL A 94 8.44 4.77 -13.47
CA VAL A 94 9.24 5.19 -12.33
C VAL A 94 8.35 5.79 -11.22
N PRO A 95 8.43 5.29 -9.97
CA PRO A 95 7.61 5.80 -8.86
C PRO A 95 7.80 7.31 -8.66
N GLY A 96 6.70 8.05 -8.54
CA GLY A 96 6.68 9.50 -8.48
C GLY A 96 6.41 10.19 -9.83
N THR A 97 6.33 9.42 -10.92
CA THR A 97 5.86 9.92 -12.22
C THR A 97 4.34 9.97 -12.19
N ILE A 98 3.74 11.14 -12.41
CA ILE A 98 2.27 11.27 -12.41
C ILE A 98 1.73 10.83 -13.77
N LEU A 99 0.90 9.79 -13.74
CA LEU A 99 0.21 9.20 -14.90
C LEU A 99 -1.32 9.33 -14.79
N LEU A 100 -1.83 9.57 -13.59
CA LEU A 100 -3.26 9.72 -13.33
C LEU A 100 -3.54 11.07 -12.66
N GLU A 101 -4.27 11.93 -13.35
CA GLU A 101 -4.73 13.22 -12.85
C GLU A 101 -6.11 13.53 -13.43
N GLY A 102 -6.87 14.41 -12.77
CA GLY A 102 -8.18 14.81 -13.24
C GLY A 102 -9.14 15.14 -12.11
N GLU A 103 -10.42 14.99 -12.40
CA GLU A 103 -11.55 15.10 -11.48
C GLU A 103 -12.24 13.74 -11.37
N GLU A 104 -13.08 13.56 -10.36
CA GLU A 104 -13.89 12.35 -10.18
C GLU A 104 -13.08 11.03 -10.23
N LEU A 105 -11.84 11.04 -9.72
CA LEU A 105 -10.94 9.89 -9.88
C LEU A 105 -11.43 8.63 -9.17
N PHE A 106 -12.36 8.72 -8.22
CA PHE A 106 -13.03 7.53 -7.68
C PHE A 106 -13.79 6.73 -8.74
N LEU A 107 -14.21 7.36 -9.84
CA LEU A 107 -14.93 6.76 -10.96
C LEU A 107 -14.00 6.39 -12.14
N ASN A 108 -12.70 6.69 -12.03
CA ASN A 108 -11.73 6.33 -13.05
C ASN A 108 -11.50 4.81 -13.06
N SER A 109 -11.42 4.19 -14.23
CA SER A 109 -11.28 2.74 -14.38
C SER A 109 -10.04 2.18 -13.67
N ILE A 110 -8.91 2.89 -13.70
CA ILE A 110 -7.67 2.48 -13.02
C ILE A 110 -7.90 2.41 -11.51
N VAL A 111 -8.60 3.41 -10.96
CA VAL A 111 -8.89 3.47 -9.51
C VAL A 111 -9.92 2.42 -9.12
N MET A 112 -10.94 2.19 -9.94
CA MET A 112 -11.91 1.14 -9.72
C MET A 112 -11.26 -0.25 -9.75
N ASP A 113 -10.34 -0.50 -10.68
CA ASP A 113 -9.53 -1.72 -10.72
C ASP A 113 -8.64 -1.84 -9.48
N TYR A 114 -8.10 -0.73 -8.95
CA TYR A 114 -7.39 -0.75 -7.67
C TYR A 114 -8.31 -1.18 -6.53
N HIS A 115 -9.55 -0.67 -6.47
CA HIS A 115 -10.51 -1.07 -5.46
C HIS A 115 -10.89 -2.55 -5.60
N GLU A 116 -11.05 -3.04 -6.83
CA GLU A 116 -11.29 -4.46 -7.08
C GLU A 116 -10.12 -5.32 -6.59
N TYR A 117 -8.89 -4.92 -6.88
CA TYR A 117 -7.69 -5.56 -6.34
C TYR A 117 -7.64 -5.51 -4.81
N LEU A 118 -7.93 -4.33 -4.23
CA LEU A 118 -7.91 -4.10 -2.78
C LEU A 118 -8.86 -5.07 -2.06
N PHE A 119 -10.12 -5.13 -2.52
CA PHE A 119 -11.17 -5.92 -1.86
C PHE A 119 -11.22 -7.38 -2.30
N GLY A 120 -10.94 -7.66 -3.56
CA GLY A 120 -11.05 -9.00 -4.14
C GLY A 120 -9.81 -9.87 -3.93
N TYR A 121 -8.67 -9.26 -3.60
CA TYR A 121 -7.41 -9.99 -3.42
C TYR A 121 -6.64 -9.53 -2.18
N LEU A 122 -6.27 -8.25 -2.12
CA LEU A 122 -5.27 -7.77 -1.16
C LEU A 122 -5.71 -7.94 0.29
N LEU A 123 -6.87 -7.38 0.67
CA LEU A 123 -7.32 -7.41 2.07
C LEU A 123 -7.60 -8.83 2.56
N GLU A 124 -8.00 -9.73 1.66
CA GLU A 124 -8.18 -11.15 1.99
C GLU A 124 -6.84 -11.85 2.26
N ASN A 125 -5.82 -11.56 1.44
CA ASN A 125 -4.52 -12.23 1.48
C ASN A 125 -3.50 -11.61 2.45
N ILE A 126 -3.74 -10.40 2.98
CA ILE A 126 -2.92 -9.93 4.11
C ILE A 126 -3.25 -10.72 5.37
N THR A 127 -2.20 -11.01 6.13
CA THR A 127 -2.36 -11.52 7.49
C THR A 127 -2.70 -10.40 8.45
N GLY A 128 -3.33 -10.78 9.55
CA GLY A 128 -3.52 -9.91 10.69
C GLY A 128 -2.25 -9.65 11.49
N GLY A 129 -2.42 -8.89 12.57
CA GLY A 129 -1.41 -8.62 13.58
C GLY A 129 -2.01 -7.78 14.71
N ASP A 130 -1.21 -7.41 15.70
CA ASP A 130 -1.75 -6.76 16.89
C ASP A 130 -2.24 -5.34 16.60
N THR A 131 -1.47 -4.58 15.80
CA THR A 131 -1.72 -3.15 15.58
C THR A 131 -1.67 -2.76 14.09
N ALA A 132 -2.69 -2.02 13.67
CA ALA A 132 -2.75 -1.29 12.40
C ALA A 132 -2.62 0.23 12.64
N LEU A 133 -1.64 0.87 12.00
CA LEU A 133 -1.41 2.31 12.01
C LEU A 133 -1.86 2.95 10.69
N PHE A 134 -2.77 3.90 10.78
CA PHE A 134 -3.30 4.67 9.67
C PHE A 134 -2.69 6.07 9.62
N THR A 135 -2.09 6.40 8.48
CA THR A 135 -1.45 7.70 8.20
C THR A 135 -2.05 8.29 6.93
N PRO A 136 -2.00 9.62 6.70
CA PRO A 136 -2.56 10.19 5.49
C PRO A 136 -1.64 9.94 4.30
N CYS A 137 -2.20 10.02 3.10
CA CYS A 137 -1.40 10.17 1.89
C CYS A 137 -0.58 11.47 1.91
N SER A 138 0.32 11.60 0.93
CA SER A 138 1.09 12.82 0.72
C SER A 138 1.04 13.25 -0.74
N LYS A 139 1.18 14.57 -0.97
CA LYS A 139 1.49 15.11 -2.30
C LYS A 139 2.83 14.58 -2.83
N VAL A 140 3.78 14.29 -1.96
CA VAL A 140 5.04 13.63 -2.35
C VAL A 140 4.75 12.17 -2.63
N LYS A 141 5.03 11.72 -3.86
CA LYS A 141 4.92 10.33 -4.29
C LYS A 141 6.32 9.73 -4.53
N PRO A 142 6.56 8.47 -4.15
CA PRO A 142 5.71 7.64 -3.27
C PRO A 142 5.63 8.23 -1.86
N TYR A 143 4.58 7.88 -1.10
CA TYR A 143 4.24 8.54 0.17
C TYR A 143 5.38 8.47 1.20
N ARG A 144 6.13 7.36 1.17
CA ARG A 144 7.29 7.10 2.02
C ARG A 144 8.41 8.14 1.91
N ASP A 145 8.47 8.89 0.81
CA ASP A 145 9.47 9.94 0.63
C ASP A 145 9.07 11.25 1.35
N SER A 146 7.83 11.38 1.82
CA SER A 146 7.35 12.58 2.49
C SER A 146 7.97 12.80 3.87
N PHE A 147 8.08 14.06 4.29
CA PHE A 147 8.71 14.41 5.57
C PHE A 147 8.02 13.73 6.77
N MET A 148 6.70 13.85 6.85
CA MET A 148 5.94 13.30 7.98
C MET A 148 6.03 11.78 8.03
N TYR A 149 5.93 11.10 6.88
CA TYR A 149 6.05 9.65 6.81
C TYR A 149 7.41 9.17 7.29
N ARG A 150 8.50 9.76 6.81
CA ARG A 150 9.86 9.41 7.27
C ARG A 150 10.05 9.59 8.77
N LYS A 151 9.40 10.58 9.39
CA LYS A 151 9.48 10.76 10.85
C LYS A 151 8.72 9.67 11.60
N ILE A 152 7.55 9.28 11.12
CA ILE A 152 6.77 8.18 11.71
C ILE A 152 7.55 6.86 11.57
N GLU A 153 8.09 6.56 10.39
CA GLU A 153 8.92 5.37 10.16
C GLU A 153 10.18 5.38 11.02
N ALA A 154 10.81 6.55 11.23
CA ALA A 154 11.96 6.67 12.12
C ALA A 154 11.62 6.32 13.58
N ILE A 155 10.40 6.62 14.04
CA ILE A 155 9.92 6.20 15.37
C ILE A 155 9.76 4.68 15.37
N ILE A 156 9.01 4.13 14.43
CA ILE A 156 8.76 2.68 14.34
C ILE A 156 10.08 1.89 14.33
N ASN A 157 11.00 2.26 13.44
CA ASN A 157 12.29 1.58 13.29
C ASN A 157 13.19 1.75 14.52
N LYS A 158 13.22 2.93 15.14
CA LYS A 158 14.05 3.18 16.33
C LYS A 158 13.64 2.33 17.52
N TYR A 159 12.35 2.06 17.68
CA TYR A 159 11.81 1.31 18.81
C TYR A 159 11.46 -0.15 18.46
N GLY A 160 11.70 -0.59 17.22
CA GLY A 160 11.48 -1.98 16.81
C GLY A 160 10.02 -2.44 16.93
N VAL A 161 9.05 -1.52 16.80
CA VAL A 161 7.63 -1.86 16.94
C VAL A 161 7.15 -2.55 15.67
N ASP A 162 6.58 -3.75 15.80
CA ASP A 162 5.91 -4.42 14.69
C ASP A 162 4.49 -3.88 14.53
N VAL A 163 4.31 -2.97 13.57
CA VAL A 163 3.03 -2.36 13.27
C VAL A 163 2.75 -2.42 11.78
N TRP A 164 1.51 -2.77 11.44
CA TRP A 164 1.05 -2.74 10.06
C TRP A 164 0.71 -1.30 9.68
N ARG A 165 1.32 -0.80 8.61
CA ARG A 165 1.12 0.59 8.17
C ARG A 165 0.19 0.64 6.98
N PHE A 166 -0.87 1.43 7.11
CA PHE A 166 -1.84 1.71 6.07
C PHE A 166 -1.89 3.22 5.81
N VAL A 167 -1.95 3.58 4.54
CA VAL A 167 -2.10 4.97 4.11
C VAL A 167 -3.53 5.20 3.66
N VAL A 168 -4.23 6.07 4.38
CA VAL A 168 -5.58 6.55 4.05
C VAL A 168 -5.43 7.57 2.93
N SER A 169 -6.00 7.26 1.78
CA SER A 169 -5.64 7.89 0.52
C SER A 169 -6.84 8.14 -0.37
N GLU A 170 -7.07 9.37 -0.76
CA GLU A 170 -7.87 9.68 -1.94
C GLU A 170 -7.01 9.42 -3.21
N PRO A 171 -7.52 8.81 -4.28
CA PRO A 171 -8.81 8.12 -4.40
C PRO A 171 -8.73 6.60 -4.07
N LEU A 172 -7.56 6.10 -3.67
CA LEU A 172 -7.26 4.66 -3.52
C LEU A 172 -7.80 4.02 -2.23
N VAL A 173 -8.47 4.78 -1.38
CA VAL A 173 -9.05 4.38 -0.09
C VAL A 173 -7.99 4.03 0.96
N ILE A 174 -7.34 2.87 0.83
CA ILE A 174 -6.28 2.39 1.72
C ILE A 174 -5.16 1.80 0.87
N VAL A 175 -3.92 2.20 1.14
CA VAL A 175 -2.72 1.63 0.53
C VAL A 175 -1.80 1.10 1.63
N PRO A 176 -1.53 -0.22 1.73
CA PRO A 176 -0.51 -0.73 2.62
C PRO A 176 0.85 -0.12 2.29
N ARG A 177 1.65 0.19 3.32
CA ARG A 177 2.94 0.87 3.17
C ARG A 177 3.82 0.25 2.09
N PHE A 178 3.91 -1.07 2.04
CA PHE A 178 4.80 -1.75 1.10
C PHE A 178 4.42 -1.48 -0.36
N PHE A 179 3.16 -1.09 -0.62
CA PHE A 179 2.61 -0.90 -1.95
C PHE A 179 2.54 0.56 -2.42
N ASP A 180 2.89 1.53 -1.58
CA ASP A 180 2.85 2.95 -1.94
C ASP A 180 3.83 3.35 -3.07
N ILE A 181 4.70 2.43 -3.48
CA ILE A 181 5.67 2.57 -4.58
C ILE A 181 5.16 2.03 -5.92
N TYR A 182 4.09 1.24 -5.92
CA TYR A 182 3.58 0.63 -7.14
C TYR A 182 2.53 1.50 -7.80
N TYR A 183 2.32 1.27 -9.09
CA TYR A 183 1.19 1.82 -9.82
C TYR A 183 -0.13 1.28 -9.22
N PRO A 184 -1.18 2.11 -9.05
CA PRO A 184 -1.24 3.54 -9.33
C PRO A 184 -0.83 4.42 -8.14
N ALA A 185 -0.56 3.87 -6.95
CA ALA A 185 -0.35 4.62 -5.72
C ALA A 185 0.79 5.64 -5.77
N ALA A 186 1.87 5.34 -6.49
CA ALA A 186 2.99 6.27 -6.68
C ALA A 186 2.82 7.22 -7.88
N HIS A 187 1.68 7.17 -8.59
CA HIS A 187 1.55 7.70 -9.95
C HIS A 187 0.30 8.54 -10.19
N TYR A 188 -0.34 9.05 -9.15
CA TYR A 188 -1.47 9.96 -9.31
C TYR A 188 -1.28 11.29 -8.58
N ASP A 189 -1.88 12.34 -9.11
CA ASP A 189 -2.07 13.62 -8.43
C ASP A 189 -3.56 13.93 -8.30
N TYR A 190 -4.05 13.85 -7.06
CA TYR A 190 -5.44 14.10 -6.72
C TYR A 190 -5.50 14.85 -5.40
N PRO A 191 -5.48 16.20 -5.46
CA PRO A 191 -5.49 17.03 -4.27
C PRO A 191 -6.84 16.91 -3.54
N PRO A 192 -6.87 16.92 -2.19
CA PRO A 192 -8.10 16.78 -1.42
C PRO A 192 -9.18 17.82 -1.75
N GLU A 193 -8.79 18.98 -2.26
CA GLU A 193 -9.70 20.05 -2.69
C GLU A 193 -10.62 19.64 -3.85
N LYS A 194 -10.25 18.60 -4.62
CA LYS A 194 -11.05 18.08 -5.74
C LYS A 194 -12.14 17.08 -5.32
N LEU A 195 -12.13 16.61 -4.08
CA LEU A 195 -13.17 15.71 -3.58
C LEU A 195 -14.54 16.39 -3.63
N THR A 196 -15.43 15.87 -4.47
CA THR A 196 -16.84 16.22 -4.48
C THR A 196 -17.59 15.57 -3.30
N GLU A 197 -18.80 16.03 -2.99
CA GLU A 197 -19.65 15.43 -1.96
C GLU A 197 -19.96 13.96 -2.29
N ASN A 198 -20.26 13.65 -3.56
CA ASN A 198 -20.48 12.29 -4.04
C ASN A 198 -19.24 11.39 -3.85
N GLU A 199 -18.04 11.90 -4.16
CA GLU A 199 -16.81 11.15 -3.94
C GLU A 199 -16.51 10.92 -2.45
N ILE A 200 -16.87 11.88 -1.58
CA ILE A 200 -16.76 11.70 -0.13
C ILE A 200 -17.66 10.55 0.33
N GLU A 201 -18.89 10.45 -0.16
CA GLU A 201 -19.80 9.33 0.16
C GLU A 201 -19.24 7.99 -0.31
N ILE A 202 -18.72 7.93 -1.55
CA ILE A 202 -18.04 6.74 -2.09
C ILE A 202 -16.85 6.38 -1.21
N TYR A 203 -16.02 7.35 -0.86
CA TYR A 203 -14.82 7.14 -0.05
C TYR A 203 -15.17 6.61 1.34
N VAL A 204 -16.11 7.23 2.05
CA VAL A 204 -16.57 6.76 3.36
C VAL A 204 -17.07 5.32 3.27
N ARG A 205 -17.88 4.99 2.25
CA ARG A 205 -18.40 3.64 2.05
C ARG A 205 -17.30 2.60 1.83
N LEU A 206 -16.35 2.90 0.94
CA LEU A 206 -15.24 1.99 0.64
C LEU A 206 -14.28 1.87 1.83
N LEU A 207 -13.99 2.98 2.51
CA LEU A 207 -13.13 2.98 3.70
C LEU A 207 -13.77 2.16 4.83
N ARG A 208 -15.08 2.31 5.06
CA ARG A 208 -15.82 1.49 6.02
C ARG A 208 -15.74 0.00 5.67
N LYS A 209 -15.93 -0.35 4.40
CA LYS A 209 -15.77 -1.74 3.93
C LYS A 209 -14.37 -2.28 4.23
N ALA A 210 -13.33 -1.50 3.94
CA ALA A 210 -11.95 -1.91 4.18
C ALA A 210 -11.65 -2.07 5.68
N LEU A 211 -12.09 -1.12 6.50
CA LEU A 211 -11.92 -1.19 7.96
C LEU A 211 -12.70 -2.36 8.57
N GLY A 212 -13.89 -2.68 8.05
CA GLY A 212 -14.67 -3.85 8.46
C GLY A 212 -14.01 -5.19 8.13
N ILE A 213 -13.19 -5.26 7.07
CA ILE A 213 -12.36 -6.45 6.80
C ILE A 213 -11.17 -6.48 7.77
N LEU A 214 -10.51 -5.34 7.93
CA LEU A 214 -9.32 -5.20 8.77
C LEU A 214 -9.63 -5.46 10.26
N MET A 215 -10.83 -5.16 10.75
CA MET A 215 -11.16 -5.35 12.16
C MET A 215 -11.12 -6.81 12.61
N ASN A 216 -11.32 -7.74 11.68
CA ASN A 216 -11.21 -9.17 11.94
C ASN A 216 -9.75 -9.68 11.88
N LYS A 217 -8.82 -8.79 11.48
CA LYS A 217 -7.41 -9.09 11.29
C LYS A 217 -6.52 -8.35 12.29
N PHE A 218 -7.00 -7.26 12.89
CA PHE A 218 -6.22 -6.44 13.80
C PHE A 218 -6.94 -6.21 15.11
N GLU A 219 -6.25 -6.43 16.22
CA GLU A 219 -6.80 -6.19 17.56
C GLU A 219 -6.95 -4.69 17.86
N LYS A 220 -6.10 -3.86 17.25
CA LYS A 220 -5.99 -2.45 17.59
C LYS A 220 -5.72 -1.56 16.39
N PHE A 221 -6.37 -0.40 16.39
CA PHE A 221 -6.30 0.61 15.36
C PHE A 221 -5.72 1.90 15.94
N ILE A 222 -4.64 2.40 15.37
CA ILE A 222 -4.07 3.70 15.69
C ILE A 222 -4.18 4.56 14.44
N TYR A 223 -4.66 5.79 14.55
CA TYR A 223 -4.69 6.69 13.40
C TYR A 223 -4.12 8.07 13.75
N THR A 224 -3.39 8.62 12.78
CA THR A 224 -2.86 9.97 12.84
C THR A 224 -3.10 10.68 11.52
N LEU A 225 -4.22 11.37 11.42
CA LEU A 225 -4.74 11.96 10.18
C LEU A 225 -4.95 13.48 10.29
N PRO A 226 -4.70 14.27 9.22
CA PRO A 226 -5.10 15.66 9.10
C PRO A 226 -6.63 15.81 9.18
N LYS A 227 -7.11 17.02 9.42
CA LYS A 227 -8.53 17.31 9.68
C LYS A 227 -9.51 16.66 8.69
N LYS A 228 -9.28 16.83 7.37
CA LYS A 228 -10.21 16.30 6.34
C LYS A 228 -10.22 14.77 6.30
N HIS A 229 -9.06 14.13 6.21
CA HIS A 229 -8.95 12.67 6.24
C HIS A 229 -9.47 12.09 7.56
N ARG A 230 -9.23 12.77 8.68
CA ARG A 230 -9.76 12.39 10.01
C ARG A 230 -11.28 12.36 10.01
N ALA A 231 -11.94 13.39 9.48
CA ALA A 231 -13.39 13.44 9.43
C ALA A 231 -13.96 12.27 8.61
N ILE A 232 -13.37 11.97 7.45
CA ILE A 232 -13.76 10.85 6.59
C ILE A 232 -13.54 9.50 7.31
N PHE A 233 -12.40 9.35 7.98
CA PHE A 233 -12.07 8.13 8.73
C PHE A 233 -13.02 7.93 9.91
N GLU A 234 -13.28 8.99 10.69
CA GLU A 234 -14.20 8.96 11.82
C GLU A 234 -15.64 8.66 11.37
N GLU A 235 -16.07 9.17 10.21
CA GLU A 235 -17.34 8.78 9.59
C GLU A 235 -17.39 7.29 9.23
N ALA A 236 -16.31 6.77 8.64
CA ALA A 236 -16.24 5.37 8.21
C ALA A 236 -16.32 4.39 9.38
N ILE A 237 -15.84 4.76 10.57
CA ILE A 237 -15.82 3.88 11.76
C ILE A 237 -17.02 4.01 12.69
N LYS A 238 -17.96 4.96 12.47
CA LYS A 238 -19.06 5.23 13.42
C LYS A 238 -19.83 3.99 13.86
N ASP A 239 -20.03 3.06 12.93
CA ASP A 239 -20.81 1.84 13.14
C ASP A 239 -19.93 0.59 13.29
N LEU A 240 -18.62 0.77 13.53
CA LEU A 240 -17.66 -0.31 13.72
C LEU A 240 -17.17 -0.33 15.17
N GLU A 241 -17.28 -1.48 15.84
CA GLU A 241 -16.75 -1.69 17.18
C GLU A 241 -15.23 -1.93 17.13
N LEU A 242 -14.46 -0.84 16.96
CA LEU A 242 -12.99 -0.88 16.87
C LEU A 242 -12.33 -0.44 18.18
N ASN A 243 -11.30 -1.18 18.60
CA ASN A 243 -10.35 -0.68 19.59
C ASN A 243 -9.44 0.38 18.96
N ILE A 244 -9.87 1.64 18.99
CA ILE A 244 -9.26 2.72 18.24
C ILE A 244 -8.61 3.79 19.12
N HIS A 245 -7.42 4.26 18.71
CA HIS A 245 -6.68 5.32 19.37
C HIS A 245 -6.27 6.43 18.39
N TYR A 246 -6.60 7.67 18.74
CA TYR A 246 -6.23 8.85 17.97
C TYR A 246 -4.93 9.51 18.46
N ASN A 247 -4.04 9.77 17.51
CA ASN A 247 -2.90 10.66 17.68
C ASN A 247 -2.98 11.88 16.74
N PRO A 248 -2.96 13.12 17.24
CA PRO A 248 -2.97 14.31 16.37
C PRO A 248 -1.83 14.30 15.35
N TYR A 249 -2.16 14.61 14.08
CA TYR A 249 -1.19 14.61 12.98
C TYR A 249 -0.33 15.87 13.00
N ASN A 250 0.67 15.87 13.88
CA ASN A 250 1.64 16.95 14.01
C ASN A 250 2.90 16.42 14.73
N VAL A 251 4.08 16.91 14.33
CA VAL A 251 5.38 16.51 14.90
C VAL A 251 5.46 16.67 16.42
N TYR A 252 4.75 17.65 17.00
CA TYR A 252 4.73 17.87 18.45
C TYR A 252 4.05 16.72 19.22
N TYR A 253 3.23 15.92 18.54
CA TYR A 253 2.56 14.75 19.12
C TYR A 253 3.30 13.43 18.87
N PHE A 254 4.47 13.46 18.23
CA PHE A 254 5.30 12.27 18.06
C PHE A 254 5.70 11.57 19.36
N PRO A 255 5.97 12.27 20.49
CA PRO A 255 6.15 11.60 21.78
C PRO A 255 4.93 10.78 22.20
N LYS A 256 3.71 11.28 21.94
CA LYS A 256 2.46 10.56 22.21
C LYS A 256 2.31 9.36 21.28
N LEU A 257 2.54 9.54 19.97
CA LEU A 257 2.52 8.45 19.00
C LEU A 257 3.50 7.34 19.38
N LYS A 258 4.74 7.72 19.74
CA LYS A 258 5.76 6.79 20.24
C LYS A 258 5.24 6.00 21.45
N ASN A 259 4.69 6.70 22.45
CA ASN A 259 4.17 6.03 23.65
C ASN A 259 3.05 5.05 23.30
N LEU A 260 2.10 5.43 22.43
CA LEU A 260 1.06 4.53 21.95
C LEU A 260 1.65 3.30 21.26
N LEU A 261 2.59 3.49 20.32
CA LEU A 261 3.20 2.38 19.59
C LEU A 261 4.00 1.44 20.52
N VAL A 262 4.74 1.97 21.50
CA VAL A 262 5.61 1.18 22.38
C VAL A 262 4.83 0.52 23.51
N SER A 263 3.89 1.23 24.15
CA SER A 263 3.08 0.67 25.26
C SER A 263 2.14 -0.44 24.81
N MET A 264 2.07 -0.69 23.50
CA MET A 264 1.19 -1.65 22.86
C MET A 264 1.98 -2.77 22.16
N ALA A 265 3.31 -2.77 22.28
CA ALA A 265 4.21 -3.79 21.75
C ALA A 265 4.79 -4.72 22.86
N ILE A 266 4.28 -4.58 24.09
CA ILE A 266 4.56 -5.41 25.27
C ILE A 266 3.26 -6.15 25.61
#